data_AF-A0A831YPY8-F1
#
_entry.id   AF-A0A831YPY8-F1
#
_cell.length_a   1.000
_cell.length_b   1.000
_cell.length_c   1.000
_cell.angle_alpha   90.00
_cell.angle_beta   90.00
_cell.angle_gamma   90.00
#
_symmetry.space_group_name_H-M   'P 1'
#
loop_
_entity.id
_entity.type
_entity.pdbx_description
1 polymer ?
#
loop_
_entity_poly.entity_id
_entity_poly.type
_entity_poly.pdbx_seq_one_letter_code
_entity_poly.pdbx_strand_id
1 'polypeptide(L)'
;MNSISFEKRWPDRLSIKVSVRKPLAIVEDKNQALFLVDQEGLLFRSAAGEPLPVIKLGEDFEGKIGLRLPVDERGIASYLKTLDLVSAKGLETQAIYLRSQTIELQLTGTVVWFNTEWSIEEQLELLTQILQRLKLGGSTPQSIDLRFSRPVVKL
;
A
#
# COMPACT_ATOMS: atom_id res chain seq x y z
N MET A 1 14.47 -2.72 12.80
CA MET A 1 14.16 -2.58 14.25
C MET A 1 13.83 -1.13 14.52
N ASN A 2 12.78 -0.83 15.30
CA ASN A 2 12.42 0.56 15.61
C ASN A 2 12.90 0.98 17.01
N SER A 3 12.79 0.10 17.99
CA SER A 3 13.40 0.26 19.32
C SER A 3 13.33 -1.05 20.11
N ILE A 4 14.26 -1.25 21.04
CA ILE A 4 14.19 -2.30 22.05
C ILE A 4 14.22 -1.61 23.41
N SER A 5 13.25 -1.89 24.28
CA SER A 5 13.28 -1.43 25.67
C SER A 5 13.26 -2.61 26.63
N PHE A 6 14.12 -2.50 27.65
CA PHE A 6 14.30 -3.50 28.69
C PHE A 6 13.76 -2.94 30.00
N GLU A 7 12.78 -3.62 30.61
CA GLU A 7 12.22 -3.26 31.91
C GLU A 7 12.36 -4.46 32.85
N LYS A 8 13.12 -4.30 33.94
CA LYS A 8 13.25 -5.33 34.97
C LYS A 8 12.02 -5.24 35.90
N ARG A 9 11.19 -6.28 35.91
CA ARG A 9 10.02 -6.42 36.80
C ARG A 9 10.28 -7.49 37.86
N TRP A 10 10.22 -7.09 39.12
CA TRP A 10 10.41 -7.98 40.27
C TRP A 10 9.21 -8.95 40.44
N PRO A 11 9.40 -10.16 41.03
CA PRO A 11 10.67 -10.63 41.59
C PRO A 11 11.65 -11.15 40.53
N ASP A 12 11.19 -11.80 39.45
CA ASP A 12 12.09 -12.51 38.51
C ASP A 12 11.68 -12.41 37.03
N ARG A 13 11.31 -11.22 36.52
CA ARG A 13 10.90 -11.06 35.11
C ARG A 13 11.65 -9.95 34.39
N LEU A 14 12.37 -10.30 33.32
CA LEU A 14 12.87 -9.33 32.34
C LEU A 14 11.80 -9.13 31.27
N SER A 15 11.22 -7.93 31.21
CA SER A 15 10.27 -7.56 30.17
C SER A 15 11.03 -6.92 29.01
N ILE A 16 11.15 -7.65 27.90
CA ILE A 16 11.74 -7.14 26.65
C ILE A 16 10.59 -6.72 25.74
N LYS A 17 10.50 -5.42 25.46
CA LYS A 17 9.58 -4.90 24.43
C LYS A 17 10.38 -4.65 23.16
N VAL A 18 10.08 -5.42 22.10
CA VAL A 18 10.68 -5.25 20.78
C VAL A 18 9.67 -4.57 19.87
N SER A 19 9.99 -3.36 19.37
CA SER A 19 9.20 -2.68 18.36
C SER A 19 9.76 -2.99 16.97
N VAL A 20 8.99 -3.75 16.19
CA VAL A 20 9.34 -4.17 14.82
C VAL A 20 8.65 -3.23 13.83
N ARG A 21 9.38 -2.78 12.81
CA ARG A 21 8.79 -1.98 11.71
C ARG A 21 7.90 -2.89 10.87
N LYS A 22 6.66 -2.47 10.62
CA LYS A 22 5.70 -3.19 9.78
C LYS A 22 5.86 -2.74 8.32
N PRO A 23 6.19 -3.64 7.38
CA PRO A 23 6.23 -3.28 5.97
C PRO A 23 4.81 -3.03 5.45
N LEU A 24 4.66 -2.00 4.61
CA LEU A 24 3.41 -1.70 3.91
C LEU A 24 3.47 -2.11 2.43
N ALA A 25 4.64 -1.97 1.82
CA ALA A 25 4.85 -2.26 0.41
C ALA A 25 6.29 -2.69 0.15
N ILE A 26 6.51 -3.17 -1.07
CA ILE A 26 7.82 -3.35 -1.69
C ILE A 26 8.04 -2.18 -2.64
N VAL A 27 9.22 -1.57 -2.66
CA VAL A 27 9.64 -0.56 -3.63
C VAL A 27 10.68 -1.19 -4.54
N GLU A 28 10.44 -1.11 -5.84
CA GLU A 28 11.37 -1.54 -6.88
C GLU A 28 12.20 -0.35 -7.39
N ASP A 29 13.51 -0.53 -7.48
CA ASP A 29 14.42 0.45 -8.08
C ASP A 29 14.70 0.17 -9.57
N LYS A 30 15.43 1.07 -10.22
CA LYS A 30 15.85 0.95 -11.63
C LYS A 30 16.64 -0.33 -11.95
N ASN A 31 17.31 -0.91 -10.98
CA ASN A 31 18.09 -2.15 -11.09
C ASN A 31 17.27 -3.39 -10.72
N GLN A 32 15.94 -3.26 -10.57
CA GLN A 32 15.03 -4.32 -10.10
C GLN A 32 15.32 -4.79 -8.67
N ALA A 33 16.05 -4.01 -7.88
CA ALA A 33 16.25 -4.29 -6.48
C ALA A 33 14.95 -3.97 -5.70
N LEU A 34 14.55 -4.90 -4.83
CA LEU A 34 13.30 -4.82 -4.07
C LEU A 34 13.56 -4.48 -2.60
N PHE A 35 12.91 -3.45 -2.11
CA PHE A 35 13.07 -2.94 -0.73
C PHE A 35 11.73 -2.87 0.00
N LEU A 36 11.70 -3.23 1.27
CA LEU A 36 10.53 -3.03 2.13
C LEU A 36 10.47 -1.59 2.61
N VAL A 37 9.29 -0.99 2.44
CA VAL A 37 8.99 0.36 2.91
C VAL A 37 7.93 0.33 4.01
N ASP A 38 8.06 1.19 5.01
CA ASP A 38 7.07 1.38 6.06
C ASP A 38 6.25 2.67 5.87
N GLN A 39 5.36 2.97 6.83
CA GLN A 39 4.48 4.14 6.81
C GLN A 39 5.23 5.48 6.78
N GLU A 40 6.48 5.53 7.25
CA GLU A 40 7.30 6.74 7.24
C GLU A 40 8.06 6.92 5.91
N GLY A 41 7.86 6.01 4.94
CA GLY A 41 8.62 5.98 3.70
C GLY A 41 10.06 5.48 3.86
N LEU A 42 10.40 4.82 4.98
CA LEU A 42 11.75 4.31 5.21
C LEU A 42 11.94 2.96 4.53
N LEU A 43 12.93 2.86 3.64
CA LEU A 43 13.43 1.59 3.11
C LEU A 43 14.28 0.91 4.18
N PHE A 44 13.82 -0.17 4.81
CA PHE A 44 14.51 -0.72 5.99
C PHE A 44 15.09 -2.13 5.81
N ARG A 45 14.75 -2.84 4.72
CA ARG A 45 15.25 -4.18 4.41
C ARG A 45 15.04 -4.49 2.93
N SER A 46 15.83 -5.41 2.35
CA SER A 46 15.48 -6.03 1.07
C SER A 46 14.24 -6.93 1.20
N ALA A 47 13.43 -7.00 0.15
CA ALA A 47 12.32 -7.94 0.09
C ALA A 47 12.84 -9.38 -0.10
N ALA A 48 12.15 -10.34 0.50
CA ALA A 48 12.46 -11.77 0.47
C ALA A 48 11.26 -12.61 0.00
N GLY A 49 10.38 -12.02 -0.81
CA GLY A 49 9.17 -12.68 -1.34
C GLY A 49 7.93 -12.47 -0.49
N GLU A 50 7.87 -11.40 0.30
CA GLU A 50 6.65 -11.02 1.01
C GLU A 50 5.49 -10.77 0.03
N PRO A 51 4.26 -11.24 0.34
CA PRO A 51 3.08 -11.01 -0.49
C PRO A 51 2.55 -9.58 -0.27
N LEU A 52 3.38 -8.59 -0.59
CA LEU A 52 3.09 -7.18 -0.41
C LEU A 52 3.00 -6.48 -1.76
N PRO A 53 2.19 -5.41 -1.86
CA PRO A 53 2.08 -4.64 -3.08
C PRO A 53 3.42 -4.00 -3.47
N VAL A 54 3.73 -4.00 -4.77
CA VAL A 54 4.99 -3.48 -5.32
C VAL A 54 4.79 -2.09 -5.94
N ILE A 55 5.53 -1.10 -5.45
CA ILE A 55 5.56 0.28 -5.92
C ILE A 55 6.80 0.47 -6.83
N LYS A 56 6.59 1.01 -8.03
CA LYS A 56 7.67 1.38 -8.96
C LYS A 56 7.81 2.90 -9.02
N LEU A 57 8.95 3.43 -8.60
CA LEU A 57 9.20 4.88 -8.51
C LEU A 57 9.95 5.40 -9.74
N GLY A 58 9.38 5.28 -10.94
CA GLY A 58 10.01 5.76 -12.18
C GLY A 58 11.34 5.07 -12.53
N GLU A 59 11.89 5.37 -13.71
CA GLU A 59 13.07 4.66 -14.25
C GLU A 59 14.41 5.12 -13.65
N ASP A 60 14.45 6.29 -13.01
CA ASP A 60 15.70 6.88 -12.49
C ASP A 60 15.94 6.62 -11.00
N PHE A 61 14.98 6.02 -10.29
CA PHE A 61 15.06 5.84 -8.85
C PHE A 61 16.06 4.73 -8.46
N GLU A 62 16.96 5.05 -7.53
CA GLU A 62 17.90 4.10 -6.96
C GLU A 62 17.63 3.94 -5.46
N GLY A 63 17.28 2.72 -5.06
CA GLY A 63 16.89 2.40 -3.70
C GLY A 63 18.09 2.06 -2.82
N LYS A 64 18.08 2.50 -1.56
CA LYS A 64 19.08 2.11 -0.56
C LYS A 64 18.42 1.88 0.79
N ILE A 65 18.85 0.84 1.52
CA ILE A 65 18.42 0.64 2.91
C ILE A 65 18.86 1.83 3.77
N GLY A 66 17.94 2.35 4.57
CA GLY A 66 18.08 3.58 5.36
C GLY A 66 17.60 4.83 4.63
N LEU A 67 17.29 4.76 3.34
CA LEU A 67 16.73 5.88 2.59
C LEU A 67 15.29 6.12 3.05
N ARG A 68 15.00 7.37 3.41
CA ARG A 68 13.63 7.83 3.62
C ARG A 68 13.16 8.51 2.34
N LEU A 69 12.14 7.96 1.72
CA LEU A 69 11.52 8.52 0.53
C LEU A 69 10.82 9.84 0.89
N PRO A 70 10.88 10.87 0.04
CA PRO A 70 10.17 12.12 0.28
C PRO A 70 8.66 11.84 0.37
N VAL A 71 8.03 12.42 1.39
CA VAL A 71 6.63 12.21 1.79
C VAL A 71 5.77 13.42 1.37
N ASP A 72 6.24 14.26 0.45
CA ASP A 72 5.55 15.48 -0.02
C ASP A 72 4.84 15.28 -1.37
N GLU A 73 4.31 16.36 -1.98
CA GLU A 73 3.31 16.36 -3.06
C GLU A 73 3.72 15.63 -4.37
N ARG A 74 4.97 15.18 -4.49
CA ARG A 74 5.47 14.29 -5.58
C ARG A 74 6.03 12.96 -5.07
N GLY A 75 5.78 12.65 -3.80
CA GLY A 75 6.42 11.60 -3.01
C GLY A 75 5.54 10.36 -2.79
N ILE A 76 6.02 9.45 -1.93
CA ILE A 76 5.38 8.15 -1.69
C ILE A 76 4.19 8.22 -0.70
N ALA A 77 3.93 9.39 -0.11
CA ALA A 77 3.02 9.55 1.03
C ALA A 77 1.58 9.17 0.75
N SER A 78 1.03 9.72 -0.33
CA SER A 78 -0.33 9.40 -0.78
C SER A 78 -0.46 7.92 -1.14
N TYR A 79 0.64 7.30 -1.61
CA TYR A 79 0.69 5.88 -1.95
C TYR A 79 0.60 5.00 -0.71
N LEU A 80 1.43 5.30 0.31
CA LEU A 80 1.39 4.59 1.59
C LEU A 80 0.06 4.80 2.30
N LYS A 81 -0.51 6.02 2.25
CA LYS A 81 -1.83 6.32 2.79
C LYS A 81 -2.92 5.53 2.09
N THR A 82 -2.88 5.43 0.76
CA THR A 82 -3.85 4.63 -0.01
C THR A 82 -3.80 3.17 0.42
N LEU A 83 -2.60 2.60 0.53
CA LEU A 83 -2.43 1.21 0.99
C LEU A 83 -2.94 0.99 2.40
N ASP A 84 -2.66 1.92 3.31
CA ASP A 84 -3.15 1.86 4.69
C ASP A 84 -4.69 1.92 4.74
N LEU A 85 -5.30 2.83 3.97
CA LEU A 85 -6.76 2.95 3.87
C LEU A 85 -7.42 1.71 3.26
N VAL A 86 -6.84 1.16 2.18
CA VAL A 86 -7.32 -0.06 1.55
C VAL A 86 -7.24 -1.24 2.52
N SER A 87 -6.11 -1.38 3.22
CA SER A 87 -5.94 -2.41 4.25
C SER A 87 -6.92 -2.23 5.42
N ALA A 88 -7.19 -1.00 5.85
CA ALA A 88 -8.14 -0.69 6.93
C ALA A 88 -9.58 -1.04 6.55
N LYS A 89 -9.93 -0.96 5.26
CA LYS A 89 -11.23 -1.40 4.72
C LYS A 89 -11.32 -2.92 4.53
N GLY A 90 -10.27 -3.68 4.84
CA GLY A 90 -10.23 -5.14 4.73
C GLY A 90 -10.16 -5.65 3.30
N LEU A 91 -9.72 -4.82 2.36
CA LEU A 91 -9.54 -5.20 0.97
C LEU A 91 -8.14 -5.83 0.79
N GLU A 92 -8.11 -7.09 0.36
CA GLU A 92 -6.86 -7.79 0.04
C GLU A 92 -6.27 -7.26 -1.25
N THR A 93 -5.13 -6.56 -1.15
CA THR A 93 -4.41 -5.98 -2.28
C THR A 93 -3.25 -6.87 -2.67
N GLN A 94 -3.23 -7.32 -3.93
CA GLN A 94 -2.14 -8.12 -4.49
C GLN A 94 -1.02 -7.22 -5.02
N ALA A 95 -1.36 -6.13 -5.68
CA ALA A 95 -0.40 -5.17 -6.21
C ALA A 95 -1.00 -3.77 -6.27
N ILE A 96 -0.14 -2.75 -6.25
CA ILE A 96 -0.51 -1.36 -6.52
C ILE A 96 0.46 -0.79 -7.54
N TYR A 97 -0.01 -0.48 -8.74
CA TYR A 97 0.82 0.15 -9.76
C TYR A 97 0.51 1.63 -9.83
N LEU A 98 1.56 2.42 -9.84
CA LEU A 98 1.46 3.86 -9.90
C LEU A 98 1.89 4.35 -11.27
N ARG A 99 1.00 5.14 -11.87
CA ARG A 99 1.23 5.88 -13.12
C ARG A 99 0.94 7.34 -12.83
N SER A 100 1.52 8.27 -13.58
CA SER A 100 1.61 9.71 -13.25
C SER A 100 0.34 10.34 -12.65
N GLN A 101 -0.85 9.93 -13.09
CA GLN A 101 -2.14 10.44 -12.59
C GLN A 101 -3.14 9.32 -12.25
N THR A 102 -2.66 8.09 -12.05
CA THR A 102 -3.52 6.92 -11.84
C THR A 102 -2.89 5.94 -10.87
N ILE A 103 -3.70 5.49 -9.91
CA ILE A 103 -3.38 4.36 -9.06
C ILE A 103 -4.16 3.16 -9.60
N GLU A 104 -3.44 2.15 -10.06
CA GLU A 104 -4.01 0.85 -10.38
C GLU A 104 -3.88 -0.07 -9.17
N LEU A 105 -4.99 -0.40 -8.54
CA LEU A 105 -5.09 -1.32 -7.42
C LEU A 105 -5.54 -2.69 -7.93
N GLN A 106 -4.70 -3.71 -7.74
CA GLN A 106 -5.01 -5.09 -8.09
C GLN A 106 -5.54 -5.79 -6.83
N LEU A 107 -6.84 -6.00 -6.80
CA LEU A 107 -7.52 -6.84 -5.81
C LEU A 107 -7.58 -8.27 -6.33
N THR A 108 -7.90 -9.23 -5.46
CA THR A 108 -8.13 -10.63 -5.87
C THR A 108 -9.27 -10.73 -6.89
N GLY A 109 -8.91 -10.86 -8.18
CA GLY A 109 -9.85 -11.01 -9.29
C GLY A 109 -10.46 -9.70 -9.84
N THR A 110 -10.05 -8.53 -9.32
CA THR A 110 -10.58 -7.23 -9.77
C THR A 110 -9.46 -6.20 -9.90
N VAL A 111 -9.38 -5.53 -11.05
CA VAL A 111 -8.49 -4.37 -11.24
C VAL A 111 -9.26 -3.08 -11.02
N VAL A 112 -8.76 -2.19 -10.18
CA VAL A 112 -9.39 -0.90 -9.88
C VAL A 112 -8.46 0.24 -10.27
N TRP A 113 -8.97 1.28 -10.93
CA TRP A 113 -8.20 2.50 -11.21
C TRP A 113 -8.76 3.69 -10.46
N PHE A 114 -7.92 4.38 -9.70
CA PHE A 114 -8.24 5.64 -9.04
C PHE A 114 -7.57 6.82 -9.74
N ASN A 115 -8.22 7.98 -9.70
CA ASN A 115 -7.60 9.26 -10.05
C ASN A 115 -6.86 9.82 -8.83
N THR A 116 -5.59 10.17 -9.00
CA THR A 116 -4.76 10.76 -7.93
C THR A 116 -5.12 12.19 -7.59
N GLU A 117 -5.80 12.92 -8.48
CA GLU A 117 -6.23 14.30 -8.27
C GLU A 117 -7.48 14.40 -7.38
N TRP A 118 -8.19 13.29 -7.19
CA TRP A 118 -9.42 13.23 -6.41
C TRP A 118 -9.17 12.62 -5.03
N SER A 119 -10.10 12.86 -4.11
CA SER A 119 -10.06 12.27 -2.78
C SER A 119 -10.02 10.74 -2.88
N ILE A 120 -8.95 10.13 -2.38
CA ILE A 120 -8.80 8.67 -2.36
C ILE A 120 -9.81 8.05 -1.41
N GLU A 121 -10.09 8.71 -0.29
CA GLU A 121 -11.08 8.30 0.69
C GLU A 121 -12.48 8.18 0.07
N GLU A 122 -12.90 9.19 -0.71
CA GLU A 122 -14.19 9.18 -1.40
C GLU A 122 -14.26 8.08 -2.46
N GLN A 123 -13.19 7.92 -3.25
CA GLN A 123 -13.11 6.86 -4.25
C GLN A 123 -13.11 5.46 -3.62
N LEU A 124 -12.48 5.27 -2.47
CA LEU A 124 -12.50 4.01 -1.73
C LEU A 124 -13.87 3.70 -1.14
N GLU A 125 -14.58 4.72 -0.65
CA GLU A 125 -15.95 4.56 -0.18
C GLU A 125 -16.87 4.13 -1.32
N LEU A 126 -16.74 4.78 -2.49
CA LEU A 126 -17.47 4.40 -3.70
C LEU A 126 -17.13 2.98 -4.17
N LEU A 127 -15.84 2.61 -4.17
CA LEU A 127 -15.40 1.24 -4.47
C LEU A 127 -16.09 0.23 -3.55
N THR A 128 -16.08 0.49 -2.25
CA THR A 128 -16.66 -0.40 -1.24
C THR A 128 -18.16 -0.59 -1.48
N GLN A 129 -18.88 0.49 -1.79
CA GLN A 129 -20.31 0.42 -2.13
C GLN A 129 -20.58 -0.39 -3.40
N ILE A 130 -19.77 -0.19 -4.45
CA ILE A 130 -19.89 -0.96 -5.71
C ILE A 130 -19.66 -2.46 -5.45
N LEU A 131 -18.58 -2.81 -4.75
CA LEU A 131 -18.24 -4.21 -4.45
C LEU A 131 -19.31 -4.87 -3.57
N GLN A 132 -19.83 -4.17 -2.56
CA GLN A 132 -20.92 -4.68 -1.72
C GLN A 132 -22.17 -4.97 -2.54
N ARG A 133 -22.57 -4.04 -3.43
CA ARG A 133 -23.75 -4.20 -4.29
C ARG A 133 -23.60 -5.38 -5.26
N LEU A 134 -22.43 -5.55 -5.86
CA LEU A 134 -22.16 -6.65 -6.80
C LEU A 134 -22.06 -8.01 -6.09
N LYS A 135 -21.47 -8.03 -4.90
CA LYS A 135 -21.42 -9.23 -4.04
C LYS A 135 -22.82 -9.74 -3.67
N LEU A 136 -23.76 -8.83 -3.38
CA LEU A 136 -25.16 -9.19 -3.16
C LEU A 136 -25.83 -9.80 -4.41
N GLY A 137 -25.36 -9.42 -5.60
CA GLY A 137 -25.82 -9.99 -6.88
C GLY A 137 -25.08 -11.26 -7.31
N GLY A 138 -24.10 -11.74 -6.53
CA GLY A 138 -23.31 -12.93 -6.86
C GLY A 138 -22.25 -12.72 -7.94
N SER A 139 -21.91 -11.47 -8.28
CA SER A 139 -20.95 -11.15 -9.33
C SER A 139 -19.69 -10.50 -8.76
N THR A 140 -18.52 -10.89 -9.29
CA THR A 140 -17.24 -10.22 -9.03
C THR A 140 -16.81 -9.51 -10.31
N PRO A 141 -16.59 -8.18 -10.28
CA PRO A 141 -16.22 -7.45 -11.48
C PRO A 141 -14.78 -7.77 -11.89
N GLN A 142 -14.54 -7.92 -13.20
CA GLN A 142 -13.18 -7.94 -13.77
C GLN A 142 -12.45 -6.62 -13.50
N SER A 143 -13.15 -5.49 -13.64
CA SER A 143 -12.52 -4.19 -13.43
C SER A 143 -13.47 -3.06 -13.05
N ILE A 144 -12.96 -2.07 -12.33
CA ILE A 144 -13.68 -0.86 -11.91
C ILE A 144 -12.80 0.36 -12.18
N ASP A 145 -13.24 1.26 -13.05
CA ASP A 145 -12.56 2.52 -13.31
C ASP A 145 -13.26 3.67 -12.57
N LEU A 146 -12.59 4.21 -11.55
CA LEU A 146 -13.07 5.31 -10.71
C LEU A 146 -12.43 6.65 -11.09
N ARG A 147 -11.70 6.71 -12.20
CA ARG A 147 -11.08 7.95 -12.67
C ARG A 147 -12.09 8.97 -13.22
N PHE A 148 -13.32 8.53 -13.44
CA PHE A 148 -14.40 9.33 -14.01
C PHE A 148 -15.51 9.55 -12.99
N SER A 149 -16.27 10.63 -13.16
CA SER A 149 -17.38 10.98 -12.25
C SER A 149 -18.49 9.95 -12.24
N ARG A 150 -18.58 9.16 -13.32
CA ARG A 150 -19.41 7.96 -13.41
C ARG A 150 -18.50 6.74 -13.51
N PRO A 151 -18.43 5.90 -12.46
CA PRO A 151 -17.63 4.68 -12.48
C PRO A 151 -17.97 3.78 -13.66
N VAL A 152 -16.95 3.25 -14.32
CA VAL A 152 -17.11 2.23 -15.35
C VAL A 152 -16.83 0.87 -14.75
N VAL A 153 -17.81 -0.03 -14.77
CA VAL A 153 -17.70 -1.38 -14.20
C VAL A 153 -17.76 -2.40 -15.33
N LYS A 154 -16.78 -3.30 -15.36
CA LYS A 154 -16.75 -4.45 -16.26
C LYS A 154 -16.87 -5.74 -15.45
N LEU A 155 -17.81 -6.59 -15.85
CA LEU A 155 -18.06 -7.91 -15.26
C LEU A 155 -17.24 -8.98 -15.98
#